data_AF-A0A438FP76-F1
#
_entry.id   AF-A0A438FP76-F1
#
_cell.length_a   1.000
_cell.length_b   1.000
_cell.length_c   1.000
_cell.angle_alpha   90.00
_cell.angle_beta   90.00
_cell.angle_gamma   90.00
#
_symmetry.space_group_name_H-M   'P 1'
#
loop_
_entity.id
_entity.type
_entity.pdbx_description
1 polymer ?
#
loop_
_entity_poly.entity_id
_entity_poly.type
_entity_poly.pdbx_seq_one_letter_code
_entity_poly.pdbx_strand_id
1 'polypeptide(L)' 'MGNVVRKETFDWIFGEPKIVRSSAIICKLMDDMVSHKFEQKRGHVASAVECYMKQHGALEQETHKEFNKQVGDAWKDINE' A
#
# COMPACT_ATOMS: atom_id res chain seq x y z
N MET A 1 9.04 2.94 21.69
CA MET A 1 10.14 2.51 20.79
C MET A 1 11.17 1.78 21.64
N GLY A 2 11.66 0.62 21.20
CA GLY A 2 12.54 -0.24 21.99
C GLY A 2 13.85 0.45 22.38
N ASN A 3 14.34 0.18 23.59
CA ASN A 3 15.46 0.90 24.19
C ASN A 3 16.85 0.51 23.64
N VAL A 4 16.95 -0.49 22.76
CA VAL A 4 18.20 -0.85 22.08
C VAL A 4 17.88 -1.37 20.66
N VAL A 5 18.32 -0.63 19.64
CA VAL A 5 18.29 -1.09 18.24
C VAL A 5 19.62 -1.78 17.93
N ARG A 6 19.59 -2.98 17.36
CA ARG A 6 20.79 -3.74 16.96
C ARG A 6 20.85 -3.89 15.44
N LYS A 7 22.03 -4.25 14.91
CA LYS A 7 22.20 -4.51 13.47
C LYS A 7 21.22 -5.57 12.98
N GLU A 8 21.02 -6.63 13.76
CA GLU A 8 20.11 -7.71 13.42
C GLU A 8 18.66 -7.24 13.30
N THR A 9 18.26 -6.20 14.05
CA THR A 9 16.95 -5.57 13.93
C THR A 9 16.79 -4.87 12.59
N PHE A 10 17.83 -4.15 12.13
CA PHE A 10 17.83 -3.53 10.81
C PHE A 10 17.84 -4.57 9.71
N ASP A 11 18.72 -5.58 9.79
CA ASP A 11 18.79 -6.67 8.82
C ASP A 11 17.43 -7.39 8.70
N TRP A 12 16.74 -7.60 9.83
CA TRP A 12 15.37 -8.15 9.84
C TRP A 12 14.37 -7.21 9.16
N ILE A 13 14.31 -5.91 9.49
CA ILE A 13 13.37 -4.96 8.88
C ILE A 13 13.63 -4.81 7.37
N PHE A 14 14.89 -4.69 6.96
CA PHE A 14 15.27 -4.57 5.53
C PHE A 14 15.08 -5.87 4.76
N GLY A 15 14.95 -7.01 5.45
CA GLY A 15 14.47 -8.26 4.86
C GLY A 15 12.99 -8.25 4.48
N GLU A 16 12.29 -7.12 4.68
CA GLU A 16 10.86 -6.92 4.38
C GLU A 16 9.96 -8.04 4.93
N PRO A 17 9.95 -8.25 6.26
CA PRO A 17 9.12 -9.27 6.88
C PRO A 17 7.66 -8.96 6.59
N LYS A 18 6.81 -9.99 6.67
CA LYS A 18 5.39 -9.94 6.32
C LYS A 18 4.70 -8.68 6.87
N ILE A 19 4.90 -8.35 8.14
CA ILE A 19 4.35 -7.13 8.78
C ILE A 19 4.77 -5.82 8.12
N VAL A 20 6.03 -5.67 7.69
CA VAL A 20 6.54 -4.46 7.02
C VAL A 20 5.92 -4.33 5.64
N ARG A 21 5.89 -5.43 4.86
CA ARG A 21 5.26 -5.46 3.54
C ARG A 21 3.77 -5.16 3.61
N SER A 22 3.05 -5.81 4.51
CA SER A 22 1.60 -5.61 4.67
C SER A 22 1.28 -4.19 5.14
N SER A 23 2.09 -3.62 6.03
CA SER A 23 1.96 -2.21 6.44
C SER A 23 2.16 -1.26 5.26
N ALA A 24 3.16 -1.49 4.41
CA ALA A 24 3.41 -0.68 3.23
C ALA A 24 2.25 -0.74 2.22
N ILE A 25 1.68 -1.93 1.99
CA ILE A 25 0.50 -2.12 1.12
C ILE A 25 -0.68 -1.31 1.65
N ILE A 26 -1.00 -1.42 2.95
CA ILE A 26 -2.11 -0.69 3.55
C ILE A 26 -1.91 0.82 3.40
N CYS A 27 -0.75 1.32 3.83
CA CYS A 27 -0.46 2.75 3.76
C CYS A 27 -0.56 3.27 2.32
N LYS A 28 0.00 2.55 1.36
CA LYS A 28 0.08 3.03 -0.02
C LYS A 28 -1.26 2.97 -0.74
N LEU A 29 -2.00 1.85 -0.65
CA LEU A 29 -3.29 1.74 -1.32
C LEU A 29 -4.35 2.68 -0.71
N MET A 30 -4.36 2.83 0.62
CA MET A 30 -5.31 3.74 1.28
C MET A 30 -5.05 5.20 0.95
N ASP A 31 -3.77 5.61 0.91
CA ASP A 31 -3.36 6.97 0.52
C ASP A 31 -3.78 7.28 -0.92
N ASP A 32 -3.42 6.40 -1.86
CA ASP A 32 -3.70 6.59 -3.29
C ASP A 32 -5.21 6.60 -3.58
N MET A 33 -6.00 5.69 -2.98
CA MET A 33 -7.47 5.69 -3.16
C MET A 33 -8.13 7.01 -2.74
N VAL A 34 -7.57 7.71 -1.75
CA VAL A 34 -8.12 8.97 -1.25
C VAL A 34 -7.59 10.17 -2.04
N SER A 35 -6.30 10.17 -2.39
CA SER A 35 -5.62 11.35 -2.94
C SER A 35 -5.64 11.43 -4.48
N HIS A 36 -5.78 10.30 -5.20
CA HIS A 36 -5.43 10.23 -6.62
C HIS A 36 -6.09 11.30 -7.50
N LYS A 37 -7.37 11.63 -7.30
CA LYS A 37 -8.08 12.67 -8.08
C LYS A 37 -7.46 14.05 -7.91
N PHE A 38 -7.09 14.40 -6.68
CA PHE A 38 -6.43 15.67 -6.39
C PHE A 38 -5.03 15.69 -7.00
N GLU A 39 -4.30 14.59 -6.88
CA GLU A 39 -2.94 14.44 -7.40
C GLU A 39 -2.89 14.54 -8.93
N GLN A 40 -3.82 13.88 -9.61
CA GLN A 40 -3.98 13.97 -11.06
C GLN A 40 -4.32 15.40 -11.51
N LYS A 41 -5.19 16.11 -10.77
CA LYS A 41 -5.56 17.50 -11.09
C LYS A 41 -4.36 18.46 -11.04
N ARG A 42 -3.40 18.23 -10.15
CA ARG A 42 -2.19 19.06 -10.03
C ARG A 42 -1.01 18.58 -10.90
N GLY A 43 -1.23 17.59 -11.76
CA GLY A 43 -0.19 17.05 -12.65
C GLY A 43 0.87 16.22 -11.93
N HIS A 44 0.52 15.60 -10.80
CA HIS A 44 1.41 14.66 -10.12
C HIS A 44 1.54 13.35 -10.94
N VAL A 45 2.52 12.52 -10.60
CA VAL A 45 2.67 11.20 -11.21
C VAL A 45 1.49 10.29 -10.88
N ALA A 46 1.25 9.30 -11.74
CA ALA A 46 0.17 8.32 -11.60
C ALA A 46 0.27 7.54 -10.28
N SER A 47 -0.87 7.40 -9.59
CA SER A 47 -0.97 6.58 -8.38
C SER A 47 -1.16 5.09 -8.72
N ALA A 48 -1.25 4.24 -7.70
CA ALA A 48 -1.65 2.85 -7.86
C ALA A 48 -3.01 2.71 -8.56
N VAL A 49 -3.95 3.65 -8.34
CA VAL A 49 -5.28 3.62 -8.97
C VAL A 49 -5.16 3.76 -10.48
N GLU A 50 -4.46 4.78 -10.98
CA GLU A 50 -4.26 4.96 -12.42
C GLU A 50 -3.46 3.82 -13.03
N CYS A 51 -2.42 3.33 -12.33
CA CYS A 51 -1.63 2.19 -12.78
C CYS A 51 -2.50 0.96 -12.98
N TYR A 52 -3.34 0.62 -11.99
CA TYR A 52 -4.20 -0.56 -12.05
C TYR A 52 -5.29 -0.42 -13.12
N MET A 53 -5.98 0.72 -13.18
CA MET A 53 -6.99 0.98 -14.21
C MET A 53 -6.40 0.84 -15.61
N LYS A 54 -5.21 1.41 -15.85
CA LYS A 54 -4.54 1.32 -17.15
C LYS A 54 -4.08 -0.10 -17.48
N GLN A 55 -3.54 -0.82 -16.51
CA GLN A 55 -3.03 -2.18 -16.71
C GLN A 55 -4.14 -3.19 -16.99
N HIS A 56 -5.30 -3.02 -16.34
CA HIS A 56 -6.38 -4.00 -16.37
C HIS A 56 -7.61 -3.54 -17.17
N GLY A 57 -7.61 -2.32 -17.71
CA GLY A 57 -8.80 -1.72 -18.34
C GLY A 57 -9.97 -1.56 -17.36
N ALA A 58 -9.68 -1.52 -16.06
CA ALA A 58 -10.68 -1.53 -15.00
C ALA A 58 -11.28 -0.14 -14.76
N LEU A 59 -12.51 -0.12 -14.26
CA LEU A 59 -13.13 1.09 -13.76
C LEU A 59 -12.55 1.48 -12.38
N GLU A 60 -12.65 2.75 -12.02
CA GLU A 60 -12.19 3.25 -10.71
C GLU A 60 -12.86 2.49 -9.55
N GLN A 61 -14.17 2.23 -9.65
CA GLN A 61 -14.92 1.49 -8.63
C GLN A 61 -14.44 0.04 -8.47
N GLU A 62 -14.12 -0.63 -9.57
CA GLU A 62 -13.59 -1.99 -9.57
C GLU A 62 -12.18 -2.02 -8.95
N THR A 63 -11.37 -1.02 -9.28
CA THR A 63 -10.03 -0.81 -8.70
C THR A 63 -10.10 -0.61 -7.19
N HIS A 64 -11.00 0.27 -6.72
CA HIS A 64 -11.21 0.50 -5.28
C HIS A 64 -11.68 -0.77 -4.57
N LYS A 65 -12.56 -1.57 -5.20
CA LYS A 65 -13.02 -2.84 -4.63
C LYS A 65 -11.87 -3.83 -4.45
N GLU A 66 -11.02 -3.96 -5.46
CA GLU A 66 -9.84 -4.83 -5.39
C GLU A 66 -8.83 -4.34 -4.35
N PHE A 67 -8.55 -3.04 -4.31
CA PHE A 67 -7.62 -2.47 -3.32
C PHE A 67 -8.12 -2.63 -1.89
N ASN A 68 -9.42 -2.45 -1.63
CA ASN A 68 -9.99 -2.71 -0.31
C ASN A 68 -9.86 -4.18 0.11
N LYS A 69 -9.96 -5.12 -0.84
CA LYS A 69 -9.71 -6.55 -0.58
C LYS A 69 -8.23 -6.76 -0.18
N GLN A 70 -7.29 -6.21 -0.95
CA GLN A 70 -5.85 -6.32 -0.64
C GLN A 70 -5.49 -5.67 0.71
N VAL A 71 -6.09 -4.52 1.03
CA VAL A 71 -5.95 -3.89 2.35
C VAL A 71 -6.49 -4.79 3.46
N GLY A 72 -7.66 -5.41 3.25
CA GLY A 72 -8.24 -6.35 4.22
C GLY A 72 -7.38 -7.58 4.44
N ASP A 73 -6.80 -8.15 3.38
CA ASP A 73 -5.89 -9.29 3.48
C ASP A 73 -4.56 -8.89 4.16
N ALA A 74 -4.02 -7.72 3.83
CA ALA A 74 -2.83 -7.17 4.51
C ALA A 74 -3.08 -6.91 6.01
N TRP A 75 -4.29 -6.51 6.40
CA TRP A 75 -4.65 -6.40 7.82
C TRP A 75 -4.69 -7.75 8.53
N LYS A 76 -5.16 -8.81 7.87
CA LYS A 76 -5.10 -10.17 8.45
C LYS A 76 -3.65 -10.58 8.67
N ASP A 77 -2.80 -10.34 7.68
CA ASP A 77 -1.37 -10.64 7.73
C ASP A 77 -0.61 -9.96 8.88
N ILE A 78 -1.07 -8.79 9.35
CA ILE A 78 -0.52 -8.08 10.51
C ILE A 78 -1.01 -8.66 11.83
N ASN A 79 -2.22 -9.21 11.86
CA ASN A 79 -2.92 -9.65 13.08
C ASN A 79 -2.87 -11.17 13.31
N GLU A 80 -2.33 -11.95 12.37
CA GLU A 80 -1.93 -13.35 12.56
C GLU A 80 -0.83 -13.50 13.61
#